data_AF-A0A9N7CL47-F1
#
_entry.id   AF-A0A9N7CL47-F1
#
_cell.length_a   1.000
_cell.length_b   1.000
_cell.length_c   1.000
_cell.angle_alpha   90.00
_cell.angle_beta   90.00
_cell.angle_gamma   90.00
#
_symmetry.space_group_name_H-M   'P 1'
#
loop_
_entity.id
_entity.type
_entity.pdbx_description
1 polymer ?
#
loop_
_entity_poly.entity_id
_entity_poly.type
_entity_poly.pdbx_seq_one_letter_code
_entity_poly.pdbx_strand_id
1 'polypeptide(L)' 'MKIRLHRKLQREMADRGWSAIAITGSGHIRWQHSNGALYFSSATPSDWRAARKMRADMRRLEQ' A
#
# COMPACT_ATOMS: atom_id res chain seq x y z
N MET A 1 -12.55 10.83 8.85
CA MET A 1 -11.66 9.82 9.47
C MET A 1 -10.83 9.03 8.42
N LYS A 2 -10.14 9.72 7.47
CA LYS A 2 -9.37 9.05 6.37
C LYS A 2 -7.84 9.13 6.53
N ILE A 3 -7.33 10.15 7.24
CA ILE A 3 -5.87 10.42 7.37
C ILE A 3 -5.17 9.40 8.31
N ARG A 4 -5.83 8.97 9.39
CA ARG A 4 -5.21 8.08 10.40
C ARG A 4 -4.94 6.67 9.88
N LEU A 5 -5.82 6.15 9.03
CA LEU A 5 -5.68 4.82 8.45
C LEU A 5 -4.46 4.76 7.51
N HIS A 6 -4.24 5.82 6.74
CA HIS A 6 -3.15 5.95 5.79
C HIS A 6 -1.78 5.89 6.47
N ARG A 7 -1.60 6.62 7.59
CA ARG A 7 -0.34 6.62 8.35
C ARG A 7 -0.02 5.27 8.99
N LYS A 8 -1.03 4.57 9.51
CA LYS A 8 -0.84 3.24 10.10
C LYS A 8 -0.41 2.22 9.04
N LEU A 9 -1.06 2.26 7.88
CA LEU A 9 -0.75 1.39 6.75
C LEU A 9 0.65 1.68 6.18
N GLN A 10 1.01 2.95 6.03
CA GLN A 10 2.34 3.36 5.59
C GLN A 10 3.43 2.88 6.53
N ARG A 11 3.25 2.99 7.86
CA ARG A 11 4.21 2.43 8.83
C ARG A 11 4.33 0.91 8.70
N GLU A 12 3.21 0.20 8.68
CA GLU A 12 3.21 -1.27 8.58
C GLU A 12 3.89 -1.76 7.30
N MET A 13 3.71 -1.04 6.19
CA MET A 13 4.33 -1.37 4.91
C MET A 13 5.81 -0.94 4.86
N ALA A 14 6.16 0.19 5.49
CA ALA A 14 7.55 0.64 5.61
C ALA A 14 8.42 -0.35 6.39
N ASP A 15 7.90 -0.96 7.46
CA ASP A 15 8.56 -2.03 8.21
C ASP A 15 8.85 -3.27 7.33
N ARG A 16 8.16 -3.39 6.19
CA ARG A 16 8.34 -4.46 5.20
C ARG A 16 9.07 -4.00 3.95
N GLY A 17 9.73 -2.83 3.98
CA GLY A 17 10.50 -2.33 2.84
C GLY A 17 9.67 -1.64 1.75
N TRP A 18 8.38 -1.39 1.97
CA TRP A 18 7.51 -0.71 1.01
C TRP A 18 7.36 0.78 1.32
N SER A 19 7.52 1.60 0.30
CA SER A 19 7.36 3.06 0.35
C SER A 19 6.24 3.52 -0.58
N ALA A 20 5.37 4.40 -0.09
CA ALA A 20 4.36 5.04 -0.93
C ALA A 20 5.01 6.17 -1.74
N ILE A 21 5.10 6.00 -3.06
CA ILE A 21 5.79 6.93 -3.97
C ILE A 21 4.86 7.96 -4.62
N ALA A 22 3.57 7.66 -4.75
CA ALA A 22 2.60 8.63 -5.28
C ALA A 22 1.18 8.32 -4.81
N ILE A 23 0.36 9.36 -4.69
CA ILE A 23 -1.09 9.26 -4.58
C ILE A 23 -1.67 9.85 -5.87
N THR A 24 -2.43 9.06 -6.61
CA THR A 24 -3.11 9.57 -7.83
C THR A 24 -4.29 10.46 -7.43
N GLY A 25 -4.71 11.38 -8.31
CA GLY A 25 -5.87 12.25 -8.07
C GLY A 25 -7.18 11.49 -7.79
N SER A 26 -7.26 10.21 -8.18
CA SER A 26 -8.36 9.29 -7.90
C SER A 26 -8.24 8.53 -6.57
N GLY A 27 -7.18 8.76 -5.79
CA GLY A 27 -6.97 8.13 -4.47
C GLY A 27 -6.32 6.75 -4.49
N HIS A 28 -5.68 6.35 -5.61
CA HIS A 28 -4.80 5.18 -5.66
C HIS A 28 -3.45 5.52 -5.06
N ILE A 29 -2.83 4.55 -4.39
CA ILE A 29 -1.48 4.68 -3.84
C ILE A 29 -0.57 3.80 -4.67
N ARG A 30 0.52 4.38 -5.17
CA ARG A 30 1.61 3.64 -5.77
C ARG A 30 2.64 3.33 -4.69
N TRP A 31 2.97 2.06 -4.56
CA TRP A 31 3.97 1.55 -3.62
C TRP A 31 5.18 1.01 -4.39
N GLN A 32 6.35 1.20 -3.81
CA GLN A 32 7.61 0.65 -4.29
C GLN A 32 8.29 -0.11 -3.16
N HIS A 33 8.69 -1.33 -3.43
CA HIS A 33 9.47 -2.14 -2.51
C HIS A 33 10.97 -1.93 -2.73
N SER A 34 11.78 -2.18 -1.71
CA SER A 34 13.24 -2.07 -1.77
C SER A 34 13.88 -3.01 -2.80
N ASN A 35 13.24 -4.13 -3.15
CA ASN A 35 13.69 -5.05 -4.22
C ASN A 35 13.39 -4.53 -5.64
N GLY A 36 12.75 -3.36 -5.79
CA GLY A 36 12.35 -2.80 -7.07
C GLY A 36 10.91 -3.13 -7.50
N ALA A 37 10.18 -3.95 -6.76
CA ALA A 37 8.79 -4.29 -7.08
C ALA A 37 7.86 -3.07 -6.93
N LEU A 38 6.84 -3.02 -7.79
CA LEU A 38 5.85 -1.94 -7.82
C LEU A 38 4.45 -2.50 -7.59
N TYR A 39 3.68 -1.85 -6.72
CA TYR A 39 2.29 -2.20 -6.46
C TYR A 39 1.39 -0.96 -6.61
N PHE A 40 0.30 -1.11 -7.35
CA PHE A 40 -0.70 -0.06 -7.56
C PHE A 40 -1.96 -0.42 -6.80
N SER A 41 -2.31 0.36 -5.77
CA SER A 41 -3.52 0.10 -4.98
C SER A 41 -4.76 0.49 -5.78
N SER A 42 -5.67 -0.45 -5.99
CA SER A 42 -6.89 -0.24 -6.78
C SER A 42 -7.90 0.71 -6.10
N ALA A 43 -7.71 1.03 -4.83
CA ALA A 43 -8.48 2.04 -4.08
C ALA A 43 -7.70 2.47 -2.84
N THR A 44 -8.07 3.60 -2.23
CA THR A 44 -7.72 3.86 -0.82
C THR A 44 -8.32 2.74 0.01
N PRO A 45 -7.55 1.99 0.82
CA PRO A 45 -8.09 0.85 1.56
C PRO A 45 -8.93 1.37 2.74
N SER A 46 -10.13 1.88 2.47
CA SER A 46 -11.11 2.26 3.49
C SER A 46 -11.87 1.04 4.04
N ASP A 47 -11.76 -0.11 3.37
CA ASP A 47 -12.34 -1.39 3.77
C ASP A 47 -11.24 -2.42 4.09
N TRP A 48 -11.47 -3.22 5.13
CA TRP A 48 -10.55 -4.26 5.60
C TRP A 48 -10.25 -5.32 4.53
N ARG A 49 -11.21 -5.63 3.63
CA ARG A 49 -11.00 -6.59 2.52
C ARG A 49 -9.97 -6.08 1.53
N ALA A 50 -10.04 -4.79 1.18
CA ALA A 50 -9.09 -4.14 0.30
C ALA A 50 -7.68 -4.14 0.90
N ALA A 51 -7.56 -3.84 2.20
CA ALA A 51 -6.29 -3.91 2.92
C ALA A 51 -5.71 -5.34 2.94
N ARG A 52 -6.55 -6.36 3.16
CA ARG A 52 -6.11 -7.77 3.16
C ARG A 52 -5.64 -8.22 1.78
N LYS A 53 -6.37 -7.89 0.72
CA LYS A 53 -5.97 -8.20 -0.67
C LYS A 53 -4.65 -7.51 -1.02
N MET A 54 -4.53 -6.22 -0.72
CA MET A 54 -3.29 -5.46 -0.91
C MET A 54 -2.09 -6.13 -0.25
N ARG A 55 -2.20 -6.50 1.04
CA ARG A 55 -1.10 -7.20 1.74
C ARG A 55 -0.73 -8.53 1.08
N ALA A 56 -1.71 -9.29 0.60
CA ALA A 56 -1.46 -10.56 -0.07
C ALA A 56 -0.76 -10.37 -1.42
N ASP A 57 -1.19 -9.36 -2.20
CA ASP A 57 -0.57 -9.03 -3.49
C ASP A 57 0.87 -8.52 -3.29
N MET A 58 1.09 -7.62 -2.33
CA MET A 58 2.44 -7.12 -2.02
C MET A 58 3.37 -8.22 -1.55
N ARG A 59 2.89 -9.15 -0.71
CA ARG A 59 3.70 -10.32 -0.29
C ARG A 59 4.12 -11.21 -1.45
N ARG A 60 3.32 -11.33 -2.52
CA ARG A 60 3.71 -12.07 -3.73
C ARG A 60 4.79 -11.36 -4.53
N LEU A 61 4.86 -10.03 -4.44
CA LEU A 61 5.86 -9.19 -5.11
C LEU A 61 7.17 -9.07 -4.31
N GLU A 62 7.14 -9.44 -3.03
CA GLU A 62 8.32 -9.54 -2.15
C GLU A 62 9.19 -10.76 -2.45
N GLN A 63 8.63 -11.81 -3.06
CA GLN A 63 9.31 -13.06 -3.43
C GLN A 63 10.19 -12.89 -4.67
#